data_AF-C2G3I6-F1
#
_entry.id   AF-C2G3I6-F1
#
_cell.length_a   1.000
_cell.length_b   1.000
_cell.length_c   1.000
_cell.angle_alpha   90.00
_cell.angle_beta   90.00
_cell.angle_gamma   90.00
#
_symmetry.space_group_name_H-M   'P 1'
#
loop_
_entity.id
_entity.type
_entity.pdbx_description
1 polymer ?
#
loop_
_entity_poly.entity_id
_entity_poly.type
_entity_poly.pdbx_seq_one_letter_code
_entity_poly.pdbx_strand_id
1 'polypeptide(L)'
;MIINFLAGLLGIILYTLIKARPYVFSKEIRTDWGKLLMENVPAWLWAVVVLFVVSVVLHFAPESNVIIGQLFGGMDLTNSFTGFLGLGMLLSFGSKEAAK
;
A
#
# COMPACT_ATOMS: atom_id res chain seq x y z
N MET A 1 8.35 -15.15 0.44
CA MET A 1 7.58 -14.23 -0.45
C MET A 1 6.12 -14.09 -0.09
N ILE A 2 5.33 -15.17 0.10
CA ILE A 2 3.90 -15.07 0.45
C ILE A 2 3.67 -14.21 1.72
N ILE A 3 4.46 -14.42 2.78
CA ILE A 3 4.36 -13.61 4.02
C ILE A 3 4.59 -12.12 3.76
N ASN A 4 5.55 -11.78 2.89
CA ASN A 4 5.86 -10.39 2.56
C ASN A 4 4.74 -9.77 1.72
N PHE A 5 4.18 -10.52 0.78
CA PHE A 5 3.00 -10.08 0.03
C PHE A 5 1.83 -9.77 0.97
N LEU A 6 1.56 -10.65 1.95
CA LEU A 6 0.55 -10.40 3.00
C LEU A 6 0.89 -9.17 3.85
N ALA A 7 2.17 -8.91 4.14
CA ALA A 7 2.61 -7.70 4.82
C ALA A 7 2.28 -6.43 4.01
N GLY A 8 2.43 -6.49 2.68
CA GLY A 8 2.02 -5.40 1.78
C GLY A 8 0.50 -5.17 1.80
N LEU A 9 -0.30 -6.24 1.77
CA LEU A 9 -1.76 -6.13 1.93
C LEU A 9 -2.13 -5.50 3.28
N LEU A 10 -1.44 -5.88 4.35
CA LEU A 10 -1.63 -5.29 5.67
C LEU A 10 -1.29 -3.79 5.67
N GLY A 11 -0.22 -3.38 4.97
CA GLY A 11 0.13 -1.98 4.77
C GLY A 11 -0.99 -1.16 4.11
N ILE A 12 -1.62 -1.71 3.06
CA ILE A 12 -2.76 -1.07 2.39
C ILE A 12 -3.93 -0.86 3.37
N ILE A 13 -4.25 -1.88 4.16
CA ILE A 13 -5.34 -1.84 5.15
C ILE A 13 -5.03 -0.80 6.24
N LEU A 14 -3.82 -0.83 6.80
CA LEU A 14 -3.39 0.11 7.85
C LEU A 14 -3.49 1.55 7.38
N TYR A 15 -3.00 1.86 6.17
CA TYR A 15 -3.12 3.20 5.62
C TYR A 15 -4.59 3.63 5.47
N THR A 16 -5.44 2.72 5.01
CA THR A 16 -6.87 3.04 4.85
C THR A 16 -7.57 3.28 6.17
N LEU A 17 -7.19 2.56 7.24
CA LEU A 17 -7.68 2.82 8.59
C LEU A 17 -7.23 4.18 9.12
N ILE A 18 -5.99 4.59 8.83
CA ILE A 18 -5.49 5.94 9.16
C ILE A 18 -6.35 6.99 8.42
N LYS A 19 -6.65 6.77 7.14
CA LYS A 19 -7.50 7.64 6.32
C LYS A 19 -8.97 7.62 6.74
N ALA A 20 -9.43 6.57 7.42
CA ALA A 20 -10.78 6.45 7.96
C ALA A 20 -11.01 7.33 9.19
N ARG A 21 -9.95 7.83 9.85
CA ARG A 21 -10.03 8.66 11.07
C ARG A 21 -11.10 9.78 11.01
N PRO A 22 -11.17 10.65 9.98
CA PRO A 22 -12.21 11.69 9.90
C PRO A 22 -13.64 11.15 9.83
N TYR A 23 -13.84 9.92 9.32
CA TYR A 23 -15.17 9.31 9.17
C TYR A 23 -15.66 8.63 10.46
N VAL A 24 -14.74 8.23 11.35
CA VAL A 24 -15.05 7.54 12.62
C VAL A 24 -15.14 8.52 13.79
N PHE A 25 -14.30 9.56 13.81
CA PHE A 25 -14.20 10.48 14.95
C PHE A 25 -14.94 11.81 14.75
N SER A 26 -15.46 12.10 13.56
CA SER A 26 -16.29 13.28 13.33
C SER A 26 -17.72 13.04 13.81
N LYS A 27 -18.20 13.87 14.74
CA LYS A 27 -19.63 13.91 15.12
C LYS A 27 -20.51 14.55 14.05
N GLU A 28 -19.91 15.20 13.06
CA GLU A 28 -20.62 15.94 12.00
C GLU A 28 -20.77 15.13 10.70
N ILE A 29 -19.91 14.15 10.47
CA ILE A 29 -19.94 13.29 9.27
C ILE A 29 -20.56 11.96 9.68
N ARG A 30 -21.77 11.68 9.19
CA ARG A 30 -22.38 10.36 9.31
C ARG A 30 -21.42 9.34 8.68
N THR A 31 -21.00 8.34 9.45
CA THR A 31 -20.00 7.36 9.00
C THR A 31 -20.50 6.61 7.77
N ASP A 32 -20.03 7.01 6.59
CA ASP A 32 -20.35 6.38 5.31
C ASP A 32 -19.18 5.50 4.89
N TRP A 33 -19.20 4.25 5.38
CA TRP A 33 -18.23 3.23 5.04
C TRP A 33 -18.24 2.91 3.54
N GLY A 34 -19.40 3.02 2.87
CA GLY A 34 -19.51 2.77 1.43
C GLY A 34 -18.70 3.78 0.63
N LYS A 35 -18.82 5.07 0.98
CA LYS A 35 -18.05 6.14 0.36
C LYS A 35 -16.54 5.99 0.59
N LEU A 36 -16.13 5.71 1.84
CA LEU A 36 -14.72 5.48 2.16
C LEU A 36 -14.14 4.32 1.32
N LEU A 37 -14.87 3.20 1.22
CA LEU A 37 -14.42 2.06 0.43
C LEU A 37 -14.35 2.41 -1.06
N MET A 38 -15.40 3.00 -1.63
CA MET A 38 -15.42 3.38 -3.06
C MET A 38 -14.31 4.38 -3.43
N GLU A 39 -13.95 5.29 -2.52
CA GLU A 39 -12.84 6.24 -2.73
C GLU A 39 -11.47 5.56 -2.76
N ASN A 40 -11.30 4.45 -2.03
CA ASN A 40 -10.00 3.77 -1.88
C ASN A 40 -9.86 2.52 -2.76
N VAL A 41 -10.94 1.90 -3.22
CA VAL A 41 -10.91 0.68 -4.07
C VAL A 41 -9.99 0.84 -5.30
N PRO A 42 -10.01 1.95 -6.06
CA PRO A 42 -9.08 2.10 -7.19
C PRO A 42 -7.61 2.10 -6.77
N ALA A 43 -7.27 2.75 -5.65
CA ALA A 43 -5.92 2.77 -5.11
C ALA A 43 -5.52 1.39 -4.58
N TRP A 44 -6.45 0.65 -3.96
CA TRP A 44 -6.23 -0.72 -3.50
C TRP A 44 -5.94 -1.67 -4.65
N LEU A 45 -6.75 -1.62 -5.71
CA LEU A 45 -6.55 -2.47 -6.90
C LEU A 45 -5.18 -2.19 -7.52
N TRP A 46 -4.82 -0.91 -7.67
CA TRP A 46 -3.51 -0.53 -8.16
C TRP A 46 -2.38 -1.03 -7.25
N ALA A 47 -2.49 -0.82 -5.95
CA ALA A 47 -1.50 -1.24 -4.96
C ALA A 47 -1.30 -2.75 -4.96
N VAL A 48 -2.38 -3.53 -5.05
CA VAL A 48 -2.32 -5.00 -5.15
C VAL A 48 -1.61 -5.46 -6.42
N VAL A 49 -1.91 -4.84 -7.58
CA VAL A 49 -1.25 -5.15 -8.85
C VAL A 49 0.24 -4.85 -8.77
N VAL A 50 0.63 -3.69 -8.27
CA VAL A 50 2.04 -3.31 -8.13
C VAL A 50 2.77 -4.22 -7.14
N LEU A 51 2.17 -4.50 -5.98
CA LEU A 51 2.73 -5.45 -4.99
C LEU A 51 2.95 -6.83 -5.60
N PHE A 52 2.01 -7.31 -6.41
CA PHE A 52 2.12 -8.61 -7.07
C PHE A 52 3.29 -8.61 -8.07
N VAL A 53 3.38 -7.60 -8.94
CA VAL A 53 4.48 -7.47 -9.90
C VAL A 53 5.83 -7.39 -9.18
N VAL A 54 5.95 -6.54 -8.15
CA VAL A 54 7.18 -6.42 -7.35
C VAL A 54 7.54 -7.76 -6.70
N SER A 55 6.56 -8.47 -6.13
CA SER A 55 6.81 -9.76 -5.51
C SER A 55 7.26 -10.82 -6.52
N VAL A 56 6.74 -10.82 -7.74
CA VAL A 56 7.15 -11.73 -8.81
C VAL A 56 8.57 -11.39 -9.27
N VAL A 57 8.87 -10.11 -9.51
CA VAL A 57 10.21 -9.69 -9.94
C VAL A 57 11.25 -10.04 -8.90
N LEU A 58 11.00 -9.76 -7.61
CA LEU A 58 11.95 -10.09 -6.54
C LEU A 58 12.07 -11.60 -6.28
N HIS A 59 11.09 -12.40 -6.70
CA HIS A 59 11.16 -13.85 -6.61
C HIS A 59 12.11 -14.45 -7.66
N PHE A 60 12.07 -13.93 -8.90
CA PHE A 60 12.89 -14.43 -10.01
C PHE A 60 14.23 -13.71 -10.18
N ALA A 61 14.32 -12.45 -9.77
CA ALA A 61 15.48 -11.57 -9.91
C ALA A 61 15.71 -10.77 -8.61
N PRO A 62 16.15 -11.42 -7.51
CA PRO A 62 16.34 -10.76 -6.22
C PRO A 62 17.33 -9.59 -6.25
N GLU A 63 18.27 -9.56 -7.20
CA GLU A 63 19.18 -8.45 -7.49
C GLU A 63 18.45 -7.14 -7.85
N SER A 64 17.21 -7.24 -8.34
CA SER A 64 16.36 -6.10 -8.67
C SER A 64 15.92 -5.31 -7.44
N ASN A 65 16.14 -5.83 -6.22
CA ASN A 65 15.81 -5.15 -4.97
C ASN A 65 16.46 -3.77 -4.85
N VAL A 66 17.70 -3.61 -5.33
CA VAL A 66 18.38 -2.32 -5.27
C VAL A 66 17.62 -1.28 -6.10
N ILE A 67 17.18 -1.67 -7.30
CA ILE A 67 16.47 -0.78 -8.22
C ILE A 67 15.06 -0.50 -7.72
N ILE A 68 14.30 -1.54 -7.37
CA ILE A 68 12.93 -1.40 -6.90
C ILE A 68 12.89 -0.65 -5.57
N GLY A 69 13.79 -0.97 -4.65
CA GLY A 69 13.95 -0.26 -3.39
C GLY A 69 14.18 1.23 -3.59
N GLN A 70 15.06 1.61 -4.51
CA GLN A 70 15.30 3.02 -4.88
C GLN A 70 14.03 3.71 -5.43
N LEU A 71 13.24 3.04 -6.28
CA LEU A 71 11.98 3.59 -6.79
C LEU A 71 10.97 3.92 -5.69
N PHE A 72 11.05 3.21 -4.56
CA PHE A 72 10.17 3.41 -3.41
C PHE A 72 10.89 4.04 -2.20
N GLY A 73 11.87 4.92 -2.45
CA GLY A 73 12.50 5.72 -1.39
C GLY A 73 13.64 5.03 -0.65
N GLY A 74 14.30 4.06 -1.28
CA GLY A 74 15.44 3.32 -0.71
C GLY A 74 15.05 2.18 0.24
N MET A 75 13.81 1.68 0.15
CA MET A 75 13.37 0.57 0.99
C MET A 75 14.07 -0.75 0.64
N ASP A 76 14.50 -1.50 1.64
CA ASP A 76 14.92 -2.89 1.44
C ASP A 76 13.67 -3.80 1.37
N LEU A 77 13.45 -4.42 0.22
CA LEU A 77 12.30 -5.28 -0.06
C LEU A 77 12.71 -6.77 -0.13
N THR A 78 14.00 -7.11 -0.11
CA THR A 78 14.45 -8.51 -0.15
C THR A 78 14.17 -9.17 1.18
N ASN A 79 13.17 -10.06 1.22
CA ASN A 79 12.76 -10.80 2.42
C ASN A 79 12.40 -9.92 3.63
N SER A 80 12.11 -8.64 3.40
CA SER A 80 11.80 -7.68 4.46
C SER A 80 10.30 -7.52 4.62
N PHE A 81 9.77 -8.00 5.76
CA PHE A 81 8.38 -7.80 6.14
C PHE A 81 8.03 -6.31 6.24
N THR A 82 8.91 -5.54 6.88
CA THR A 82 8.74 -4.09 7.08
C THR A 82 8.81 -3.33 5.75
N GLY A 83 9.67 -3.77 4.82
CA GLY A 83 9.76 -3.19 3.48
C GLY A 83 8.47 -3.35 2.69
N PHE A 84 7.92 -4.57 2.65
CA PHE A 84 6.64 -4.80 1.97
C PHE A 84 5.47 -4.09 2.65
N LEU A 85 5.44 -4.02 3.98
CA LEU A 85 4.44 -3.25 4.74
C LEU A 85 4.51 -1.76 4.41
N GLY A 86 5.71 -1.19 4.35
CA GLY A 86 5.97 0.19 3.91
C GLY A 86 5.50 0.45 2.48
N LEU A 87 5.83 -0.47 1.56
CA LEU A 87 5.41 -0.42 0.17
C LEU A 87 3.88 -0.43 0.03
N GLY A 88 3.19 -1.30 0.78
CA GLY A 88 1.72 -1.33 0.80
C GLY A 88 1.09 -0.03 1.27
N MET A 89 1.65 0.62 2.30
CA MET A 89 1.20 1.93 2.75
C MET A 89 1.44 3.02 1.70
N LEU A 90 2.63 3.05 1.10
CA LEU A 90 3.00 4.05 0.08
C LEU A 90 2.16 3.93 -1.19
N LEU A 91 1.85 2.71 -1.64
CA LEU A 91 1.01 2.52 -2.83
C LEU A 91 -0.46 2.88 -2.58
N SER A 92 -0.89 2.89 -1.31
CA SER A 92 -2.23 3.29 -0.90
C SER A 92 -2.37 4.83 -0.79
N PHE A 93 -1.26 5.57 -0.73
CA PHE A 93 -1.21 7.01 -0.98
C PHE A 93 -1.59 7.28 -2.45
N GLY A 94 -2.89 7.41 -2.70
CA GLY A 94 -3.45 7.51 -4.05
C GLY A 94 -3.00 8.79 -4.77
N SER A 95 -2.88 8.69 -6.10
CA SER A 95 -2.49 9.77 -7.04
C SER A 95 -3.23 11.10 -6.87
N LYS A 96 -4.44 11.10 -6.29
CA LYS A 96 -5.20 12.32 -5.96
C LYS A 96 -4.57 13.19 -4.88
N GLU A 97 -3.76 12.61 -3.99
CA GLU A 97 -3.04 13.35 -2.95
C GLU A 97 -1.69 13.87 -3.45
N ALA A 98 -1.14 13.28 -4.51
CA ALA A 98 0.07 13.76 -5.19
C ALA A 98 -0.22 14.84 -6.26
N ALA A 99 -1.49 15.00 -6.66
CA ALA A 99 -1.95 15.98 -7.66
C ALA A 99 -2.53 17.26 -7.03
N LYS A 100 -2.40 17.44 -5.71
CA LYS A 100 -2.76 18.64 -4.96
C LYS A 100 -1.50 19.37 -4.51
#